data_AF-A0A1E5PLF4-F1
#
_entry.id   AF-A0A1E5PLF4-F1
#
_cell.length_a   1.000
_cell.length_b   1.000
_cell.length_c   1.000
_cell.angle_alpha   90.00
_cell.angle_beta   90.00
_cell.angle_gamma   90.00
#
_symmetry.space_group_name_H-M   'P 1'
#
loop_
_entity.id
_entity.type
_entity.pdbx_description
1 polymer ?
#
loop_
_entity_poly.entity_id
_entity_poly.type
_entity_poly.pdbx_seq_one_letter_code
_entity_poly.pdbx_strand_id
1 'polypeptide(L)'
;MPSIREHLRNGSIVRAHWRNPAGSGKQVGLLVMFVLAMFVLGSKPMGGATPAEQPGPQSTTYPIKWPGWDTPVTVPTPTVSYPIVFPSPANTR
;
A
#
# COMPACT_ATOMS: atom_id res chain seq x y z
N MET A 1 -6.51 -3.39 1.54
CA MET A 1 -7.09 -3.33 0.19
C MET A 1 -7.10 -1.88 -0.28
N PRO A 2 -6.58 -1.53 -1.47
CA PRO A 2 -6.50 -0.14 -1.92
C PRO A 2 -7.91 0.39 -2.25
N SER A 3 -8.40 1.29 -1.39
CA SER A 3 -9.64 2.03 -1.61
C SER A 3 -9.29 3.48 -1.91
N ILE A 4 -9.76 3.99 -3.04
CA ILE A 4 -9.58 5.39 -3.41
C ILE A 4 -10.77 6.16 -2.86
N ARG A 5 -10.50 7.13 -1.98
CA ARG A 5 -11.53 8.03 -1.44
C ARG A 5 -11.95 9.04 -2.50
N GLU A 6 -13.17 9.55 -2.34
CA GLU A 6 -13.64 10.66 -3.14
C GLU A 6 -12.71 11.87 -2.97
N HIS A 7 -12.28 12.45 -4.10
CA HIS A 7 -11.42 13.62 -4.10
C HIS A 7 -11.63 14.44 -5.37
N LEU A 8 -11.34 15.74 -5.26
CA LEU A 8 -11.35 16.64 -6.39
C LEU A 8 -10.05 16.45 -7.18
N ARG A 9 -10.15 16.12 -8.48
CA ARG A 9 -9.02 16.01 -9.39
C ARG A 9 -9.27 16.91 -10.61
N ASN A 10 -8.43 17.93 -10.80
CA ASN A 10 -8.49 18.84 -11.96
C ASN A 10 -9.89 19.43 -12.23
N GLY A 11 -10.60 19.84 -11.17
CA GLY A 11 -11.95 20.41 -11.27
C GLY A 11 -13.07 19.37 -11.46
N SER A 12 -12.74 18.08 -11.56
CA SER A 12 -13.72 16.98 -11.63
C SER A 12 -13.76 16.18 -10.32
N ILE A 13 -14.95 15.80 -9.88
CA ILE A 13 -15.13 14.95 -8.70
C ILE A 13 -14.85 13.50 -9.10
N VAL A 14 -13.79 12.92 -8.55
CA VAL A 14 -13.48 11.50 -8.71
C VAL A 14 -14.20 10.75 -7.60
N ARG A 15 -15.18 9.91 -7.99
CA ARG A 15 -15.95 9.10 -7.04
C ARG A 15 -15.04 8.08 -6.35
N ALA A 16 -15.39 7.76 -5.11
CA ALA A 16 -14.77 6.66 -4.41
C ALA A 16 -14.96 5.36 -5.20
N HIS A 17 -13.86 4.65 -5.47
CA HIS A 17 -13.93 3.36 -6.11
C HIS A 17 -12.90 2.41 -5.54
N TRP A 18 -13.28 1.14 -5.58
CA TRP A 18 -12.45 0.06 -5.11
C TRP A 18 -11.67 -0.56 -6.27
N ARG A 19 -10.39 -0.86 -6.06
CA ARG A 19 -9.55 -1.50 -7.08
C ARG A 19 -9.16 -2.90 -6.62
N ASN A 20 -9.47 -3.88 -7.46
CA ASN A 20 -8.93 -5.23 -7.31
C ASN A 20 -7.43 -5.22 -7.59
N PRO A 21 -6.63 -6.01 -6.85
CA PRO A 21 -5.21 -6.15 -7.13
C PRO A 21 -5.00 -6.72 -8.55
N ALA A 22 -3.94 -6.25 -9.21
CA ALA A 22 -3.58 -6.72 -10.55
C ALA A 22 -3.38 -8.25 -10.53
N GLY A 23 -4.03 -8.96 -11.45
CA GLY A 23 -3.99 -10.43 -11.54
C GLY A 23 -5.11 -11.18 -10.81
N SER A 24 -5.94 -10.50 -10.02
CA SER A 24 -7.01 -11.15 -9.23
C SER A 24 -8.17 -11.73 -10.07
N GLY A 25 -8.36 -11.27 -11.31
CA GLY A 25 -9.48 -11.69 -12.16
C GLY A 25 -9.56 -13.21 -12.42
N LYS A 26 -8.41 -13.87 -12.62
CA LYS A 26 -8.36 -15.33 -12.84
C LYS A 26 -8.75 -16.11 -11.58
N GLN A 27 -8.31 -15.65 -10.41
CA GLN A 27 -8.61 -16.30 -9.13
C GLN A 27 -10.07 -16.13 -8.74
N VAL A 28 -10.64 -14.93 -8.90
CA VAL A 28 -12.07 -14.69 -8.64
C VAL A 28 -12.94 -15.49 -9.62
N GLY A 29 -12.56 -15.57 -10.89
CA GLY A 29 -13.28 -16.39 -11.88
C GLY A 29 -13.31 -17.88 -11.50
N LEU A 30 -12.18 -18.45 -11.06
CA LEU A 30 -12.10 -19.82 -10.58
C LEU A 30 -12.97 -20.06 -9.35
N LEU A 31 -12.93 -19.14 -8.38
CA LEU A 31 -13.76 -19.21 -7.17
C LEU A 31 -15.26 -19.23 -7.53
N VAL A 32 -15.70 -18.30 -8.37
CA VAL A 32 -17.10 -18.21 -8.80
C VAL A 32 -17.53 -19.49 -9.54
N MET A 33 -16.69 -20.00 -10.44
CA MET A 33 -16.94 -21.27 -11.12
C MET A 33 -17.06 -22.44 -10.14
N PHE A 34 -16.17 -22.51 -9.14
CA PHE A 34 -16.17 -23.58 -8.15
C PHE A 34 -17.43 -23.54 -7.27
N VAL A 35 -17.84 -22.36 -6.82
CA VAL A 35 -19.08 -22.18 -6.04
C VAL A 35 -20.30 -22.55 -6.88
N LEU A 36 -20.34 -22.15 -8.15
CA LEU A 36 -21.44 -22.51 -9.05
C LEU A 36 -21.49 -24.03 -9.29
N ALA A 37 -20.35 -24.68 -9.49
CA ALA A 37 -20.27 -26.12 -9.65
C ALA A 37 -20.73 -26.87 -8.39
N MET A 38 -20.32 -26.41 -7.20
CA MET A 38 -20.79 -26.96 -5.92
C MET A 38 -22.29 -26.81 -5.73
N PHE A 39 -22.85 -25.66 -6.15
CA PHE A 39 -24.29 -25.40 -6.05
C PHE A 39 -25.11 -26.30 -6.98
N VAL A 40 -24.65 -26.50 -8.22
CA VAL A 40 -25.34 -27.33 -9.22
C VAL A 40 -25.20 -28.83 -8.93
N LEU A 41 -24.03 -29.28 -8.45
CA LEU A 41 -23.70 -30.71 -8.33
C LEU A 41 -24.04 -31.31 -6.95
N GLY A 42 -24.40 -30.48 -5.97
CA GLY A 42 -24.71 -30.91 -4.61
C GLY A 42 -23.46 -31.18 -3.77
N SER A 43 -23.42 -30.60 -2.55
CA SER A 43 -22.26 -30.65 -1.68
C SER A 43 -22.09 -32.01 -1.00
N LYS A 44 -21.15 -32.83 -1.48
CA LYS A 44 -20.50 -33.85 -0.64
C LYS A 44 -19.27 -33.21 0.00
N PRO A 45 -19.06 -33.27 1.32
CA PRO A 45 -17.87 -32.72 1.95
C PRO A 45 -16.67 -33.57 1.52
N MET A 46 -16.02 -33.15 0.43
CA MET A 46 -14.74 -33.72 0.05
C MET A 46 -13.71 -33.14 1.01
N GLY A 47 -13.04 -34.05 1.72
CA GLY A 47 -12.14 -33.76 2.84
C GLY A 47 -11.21 -32.59 2.55
N GLY A 48 -11.00 -31.77 3.59
CA GLY A 48 -10.27 -30.52 3.53
C GLY A 48 -8.99 -30.65 2.71
N ALA A 49 -8.94 -29.92 1.60
CA ALA A 49 -7.68 -29.62 0.96
C ALA A 49 -6.85 -28.83 1.99
N THR A 50 -5.72 -29.41 2.40
CA THR A 50 -4.68 -28.68 3.11
C THR A 50 -4.40 -27.38 2.36
N PRO A 51 -4.16 -26.25 3.04
CA PRO A 51 -3.74 -25.03 2.37
C PRO A 51 -2.44 -25.37 1.64
N ALA A 52 -2.51 -25.48 0.31
CA ALA A 52 -1.32 -25.52 -0.50
C ALA A 52 -0.54 -24.25 -0.20
N GLU A 53 0.73 -24.44 0.13
CA GLU A 53 1.67 -23.40 0.51
C GLU A 53 1.52 -22.20 -0.43
N GLN A 54 1.00 -21.12 0.13
CA GLN A 54 0.85 -19.87 -0.59
C GLN A 54 2.26 -19.39 -0.91
N PRO A 55 2.67 -19.26 -2.18
CA PRO A 55 3.99 -18.75 -2.50
C PRO A 55 4.09 -17.36 -1.89
N GLY A 56 4.87 -17.24 -0.81
CA GLY A 56 5.14 -15.97 -0.17
C GLY A 56 5.74 -15.01 -1.19
N PRO A 57 5.58 -13.69 -1.00
CA PRO A 57 6.22 -12.72 -1.87
C PRO A 57 7.73 -13.04 -1.91
N GLN A 58 8.19 -13.53 -3.06
CA GLN A 58 9.62 -13.73 -3.27
C GLN A 58 10.26 -12.35 -3.17
N SER A 59 11.27 -12.23 -2.29
CA SER A 59 12.08 -11.02 -2.22
C SER A 59 12.72 -10.82 -3.59
N THR A 60 12.15 -9.91 -4.39
CA THR A 60 12.69 -9.56 -5.69
C THR A 60 13.97 -8.76 -5.46
N THR A 61 15.10 -9.45 -5.43
CA THR A 61 16.41 -8.82 -5.46
C THR A 61 16.62 -8.26 -6.86
N TYR A 62 16.46 -6.95 -7.03
CA TYR A 62 16.76 -6.27 -8.28
C TYR A 62 18.28 -6.29 -8.48
N PRO A 63 18.81 -6.93 -9.55
CA PRO A 63 20.25 -7.06 -9.74
C PRO A 63 20.91 -5.74 -10.18
N ILE A 64 20.12 -4.75 -10.56
CA ILE A 64 20.61 -3.48 -11.09
C ILE A 64 20.95 -2.55 -9.92
N LYS A 65 22.26 -2.37 -9.68
CA LYS A 65 22.79 -1.33 -8.80
C LYS A 65 23.13 -0.09 -9.62
N TRP A 66 22.68 1.07 -9.16
CA TRP A 66 23.05 2.36 -9.74
C TRP A 66 24.41 2.82 -9.20
N PRO A 67 25.19 3.61 -9.97
CA PRO A 67 26.37 4.27 -9.44
C PRO A 67 26.02 5.08 -8.19
N GLY A 68 26.71 4.82 -7.07
CA GLY A 68 26.44 5.46 -5.78
C GLY A 68 25.44 4.73 -4.87
N TRP A 69 25.01 3.52 -5.21
CA TRP A 69 24.11 2.69 -4.39
C TRP A 69 24.64 2.44 -2.97
N ASP A 70 25.94 2.15 -2.85
CA ASP A 70 26.61 1.87 -1.58
C ASP A 70 27.19 3.15 -0.93
N THR A 71 26.93 4.34 -1.51
CA THR A 71 27.43 5.60 -0.96
C THR A 71 26.64 5.96 0.29
N PRO A 72 27.30 6.17 1.45
CA PRO A 72 26.63 6.60 2.66
C PRO A 72 25.98 7.97 2.44
N VAL A 73 24.69 8.08 2.74
CA VAL A 73 23.97 9.36 2.68
C VAL A 73 24.47 10.25 3.81
N THR A 74 25.02 11.41 3.46
CA THR A 74 25.37 12.44 4.44
C THR A 74 24.10 13.03 5.03
N VAL A 75 23.84 12.77 6.30
CA VAL A 75 22.73 13.39 7.05
C VAL A 75 23.16 14.79 7.49
N PRO A 76 22.33 15.84 7.32
CA PRO A 76 22.69 17.18 7.78
C PRO A 76 22.83 17.20 9.30
N THR A 77 23.91 17.80 9.79
CA THR A 77 24.08 18.08 11.21
C THR A 77 23.06 19.14 11.63
N PRO A 78 22.27 18.92 12.70
CA PRO A 78 21.35 19.93 13.18
C PRO A 78 22.12 21.20 13.56
N THR A 79 21.73 22.34 12.98
CA THR A 79 22.26 23.65 13.36
C THR A 79 21.79 23.99 14.77
N VAL A 80 22.69 24.49 15.61
CA VAL A 80 22.36 25.00 16.94
C VAL A 80 21.39 26.18 16.77
N SER A 81 20.18 26.04 17.31
CA SER A 81 19.21 27.15 17.38
C SER A 81 19.44 27.92 18.67
N TYR A 82 19.68 29.23 18.55
CA TYR A 82 19.74 30.13 19.68
C TYR A 82 18.38 30.79 19.90
N PRO A 83 18.00 31.08 21.15
CA PRO A 83 16.77 31.83 21.42
C PRO A 83 16.91 33.25 20.86
N ILE A 84 15.90 33.69 20.10
CA ILE A 84 15.75 35.09 19.72
C ILE A 84 15.11 35.80 20.92
N VAL A 85 15.82 36.75 21.52
CA VAL A 85 15.29 37.59 22.59
C VAL A 85 14.63 38.81 21.95
N PHE A 86 13.31 38.94 22.10
CA PHE A 86 12.59 40.13 21.71
C PHE A 86 12.66 41.18 22.83
N PRO A 87 13.04 42.43 22.54
CA PRO A 87 12.97 43.50 23.54
C PRO A 87 11.49 43.78 23.88
N SER A 88 11.16 43.75 25.17
CA SER A 88 9.86 44.21 25.65
C SER A 88 9.85 45.75 25.65
N PRO A 89 8.81 46.42 25.10
CA PRO A 89 8.70 47.87 25.24
C PRO A 89 8.58 48.20 26.73
N ALA A 90 9.47 49.08 27.21
CA ALA A 90 9.37 49.63 28.56
C ALA A 90 8.00 50.28 28.72
N ASN A 91 7.28 49.90 29.78
CA ASN A 91 5.98 50.45 30.11
C ASN A 91 6.20 51.90 30.60
N THR A 92 6.18 52.86 29.66
CA THR A 92 6.24 54.28 29.97
C THR A 92 4.88 54.74 30.48
N ARG A 93 4.63 54.59 31.78
CA ARG A 93 3.57 55.30 32.51
C ARG A 93 3.98 55.59 33.94
#